data_AF-A0A367IL42-F1
#
_entry.id   AF-A0A367IL42-F1
#
_cell.length_a   1.000
_cell.length_b   1.000
_cell.length_c   1.000
_cell.angle_alpha   90.00
_cell.angle_beta   90.00
_cell.angle_gamma   90.00
#
_symmetry.space_group_name_H-M   'P 1'
#
loop_
_entity.id
_entity.type
_entity.pdbx_description
1 polymer ?
#
loop_
_entity_poly.entity_id
_entity_poly.type
_entity_poly.pdbx_seq_one_letter_code
_entity_poly.pdbx_strand_id
1 'polypeptide(L)'
;MAAAASRSNVTRLLKVIQSGANSCPCHSHAHSTPATAGTFSSLLKYGRQYASAAETTDYAFEMAASNIRFGPGVTSEIGMDLNNLKAKKVAVYTDSTIAQLHPLKAVVESLEKHKVNYVVYDTCRVEPTDTSFKQAIDFARKHDPDAFVAVGGGSVIDTTKAASLYSAHPEADFLDF
;
A
#
# COMPACT_ATOMS: atom_id res chain seq x y z
N MET A 1 1.47 20.13 -36.12
CA MET A 1 2.74 20.26 -35.36
C MET A 1 2.46 21.12 -34.13
N ALA A 2 2.52 20.56 -32.92
CA ALA A 2 2.33 21.33 -31.69
C ALA A 2 3.60 22.14 -31.36
N ALA A 3 3.45 23.42 -31.05
CA ALA A 3 4.56 24.29 -30.70
C ALA A 3 5.14 23.92 -29.34
N ALA A 4 6.47 23.86 -29.23
CA ALA A 4 7.16 23.61 -27.97
C ALA A 4 6.89 24.75 -26.97
N ALA A 5 6.58 24.39 -25.71
CA ALA A 5 6.33 25.36 -24.65
C ALA A 5 7.59 26.21 -24.38
N SER A 6 7.42 27.53 -24.29
CA SER A 6 8.49 28.45 -23.90
C SER A 6 9.06 28.08 -22.53
N ARG A 7 10.38 28.21 -22.35
CA ARG A 7 11.10 28.02 -21.07
C ARG A 7 10.50 28.85 -19.93
N SER A 8 9.90 30.01 -20.23
CA SER A 8 9.20 30.85 -19.25
C SER A 8 7.94 30.17 -18.69
N ASN A 9 7.23 29.42 -19.52
CA ASN A 9 5.99 28.75 -19.12
C ASN A 9 6.29 27.51 -18.28
N VAL A 10 7.37 26.81 -18.60
CA VAL A 10 7.86 25.67 -17.81
C VAL A 10 8.31 26.11 -16.42
N THR A 11 9.12 27.17 -16.32
CA THR A 11 9.59 27.68 -15.02
C THR A 11 8.46 28.26 -14.16
N ARG A 12 7.46 28.89 -14.79
CA ARG A 12 6.25 29.37 -14.10
C ARG A 12 5.43 28.21 -13.54
N LEU A 13 5.23 27.15 -14.32
CA LEU A 13 4.50 25.95 -13.88
C LEU A 13 5.22 25.26 -12.71
N LEU A 14 6.54 25.11 -12.78
CA LEU A 14 7.34 24.51 -11.71
C LEU A 14 7.23 25.33 -10.40
N LYS A 15 7.27 26.66 -10.47
CA LYS A 15 7.05 27.52 -9.30
C LYS A 15 5.66 27.36 -8.70
N VAL A 16 4.62 27.25 -9.54
CA VAL A 16 3.23 27.06 -9.07
C VAL A 16 3.06 25.72 -8.37
N ILE A 17 3.60 24.64 -8.94
CA ILE A 17 3.57 23.30 -8.32
C ILE A 17 4.30 23.32 -6.97
N GLN A 18 5.46 23.98 -6.89
CA GLN A 18 6.24 24.06 -5.66
C GLN A 18 5.56 24.90 -4.57
N SER A 19 4.83 25.94 -4.94
CA SER A 19 4.06 26.76 -3.98
C SER A 19 2.76 26.12 -3.50
N GLY A 20 2.18 25.19 -4.27
CA GLY A 20 0.90 24.54 -3.96
C GLY A 20 1.02 23.18 -3.27
N ALA A 21 2.22 22.60 -3.19
CA ALA A 21 2.41 21.21 -2.76
C ALA A 21 2.25 20.96 -1.25
N ASN A 22 2.14 21.99 -0.39
CA ASN A 22 2.16 21.78 1.07
C ASN A 22 1.11 22.56 1.87
N SER A 23 -0.01 22.98 1.26
CA SER A 23 -1.08 23.69 1.99
C SER A 23 -2.39 22.94 1.96
N CYS A 24 -2.40 21.71 2.47
CA CYS A 24 -3.63 21.07 2.93
C CYS A 24 -3.86 21.44 4.41
N PRO A 25 -4.99 22.09 4.76
CA PRO A 25 -5.31 22.47 6.15
C PRO A 25 -5.46 21.27 7.10
N CYS A 26 -5.50 20.05 6.58
CA CYS A 26 -5.75 18.82 7.34
C CYS A 26 -4.52 18.29 8.10
N HIS A 27 -3.35 18.94 7.98
CA HIS A 27 -2.14 18.60 8.74
C HIS A 27 -1.49 19.79 9.46
N SER A 28 -2.14 20.95 9.53
CA SER A 28 -1.66 22.07 10.35
C SER A 28 -2.17 21.93 11.79
N HIS A 29 -1.36 21.41 12.70
CA HIS A 29 -1.53 21.68 14.13
C HIS A 29 -1.16 23.13 14.42
N ALA A 30 -2.02 24.06 13.99
CA ALA A 30 -2.00 25.44 14.44
C ALA A 30 -3.06 25.58 15.53
N HIS A 31 -2.67 25.36 16.78
CA HIS A 31 -3.46 25.80 17.92
C HIS A 31 -3.59 27.32 17.88
N SER A 32 -4.82 27.81 17.79
CA SER A 32 -5.18 29.21 17.96
C SER A 32 -5.44 29.50 19.44
N THR A 33 -4.72 30.48 20.02
CA THR A 33 -5.23 31.59 20.86
C THR A 33 -4.06 32.42 21.43
N PRO A 34 -4.17 33.76 21.54
CA PRO A 34 -3.12 34.60 22.10
C PRO A 34 -3.31 34.74 23.62
N ALA A 35 -2.31 34.31 24.40
CA ALA A 35 -2.24 34.59 25.84
C ALA A 35 -1.13 35.60 26.14
N THR A 36 -1.49 36.63 26.89
CA THR A 36 -0.69 37.78 27.31
C THR A 36 0.53 37.38 28.15
N ALA A 37 1.60 38.17 28.04
CA ALA A 37 2.97 37.89 28.49
C ALA A 37 3.22 37.79 30.03
N GLY A 38 2.20 37.54 30.85
CA GLY A 38 2.29 37.62 32.32
C GLY A 38 2.32 36.30 33.09
N THR A 39 1.97 35.16 32.49
CA THR A 39 1.60 33.95 33.27
C THR A 39 2.44 32.71 32.93
N PHE A 40 3.61 32.86 32.30
CA PHE A 40 4.42 31.71 31.85
C PHE A 40 5.39 31.15 32.91
N SER A 41 5.69 31.90 33.97
CA SER A 41 6.69 31.49 34.98
C SER A 41 6.19 30.39 35.94
N SER A 42 4.88 30.37 36.26
CA SER A 42 4.32 29.46 37.28
C SER A 42 4.14 28.01 36.80
N LEU A 43 4.02 27.78 35.49
CA LEU A 43 3.83 26.43 34.92
C LEU A 43 5.15 25.67 34.67
N LEU A 44 6.31 26.33 34.77
CA LEU A 44 7.61 25.70 34.57
C LEU A 44 8.09 24.86 35.78
N LYS A 45 7.39 24.91 36.92
CA LYS A 45 7.74 24.11 38.11
C LYS A 45 7.19 22.67 38.11
N TYR A 46 6.23 22.38 37.24
CA TYR A 46 5.80 21.00 36.94
C TYR A 46 6.33 20.58 35.56
N GLY A 47 7.61 20.88 35.32
CA GLY A 47 8.33 20.41 34.15
C GLY A 47 8.21 18.89 34.06
N ARG A 48 7.39 18.42 33.13
CA ARG A 48 7.48 17.06 32.61
C ARG A 48 8.94 16.86 32.24
N GLN A 49 9.61 15.94 32.92
CA GLN A 49 10.83 15.32 32.42
C GLN A 49 10.45 14.59 31.14
N TYR A 50 10.44 15.31 30.01
CA TYR A 50 10.74 14.64 28.76
C TYR A 50 12.17 14.16 28.92
N ALA A 51 12.36 12.84 28.84
CA ALA A 51 13.68 12.25 28.74
C ALA A 51 14.46 13.08 27.70
N SER A 52 15.58 13.66 28.12
CA SER A 52 16.55 14.24 27.20
C SER A 52 17.10 13.06 26.42
N ALA A 53 16.40 12.68 25.36
CA ALA A 53 16.89 11.68 24.47
C ALA A 53 18.10 12.27 23.77
N ALA A 54 19.28 11.73 24.08
CA ALA A 54 20.40 11.80 23.17
C ALA A 54 20.01 10.98 21.94
N GLU A 55 19.20 11.56 21.06
CA GLU A 55 18.74 10.91 19.84
C GLU A 55 19.93 10.90 18.87
N THR A 56 20.70 9.81 18.88
CA THR A 56 21.49 9.43 17.71
C THR A 56 20.49 9.14 16.59
N THR A 57 20.13 10.15 15.82
CA THR A 57 19.28 9.97 14.64
C THR A 57 20.03 9.15 13.60
N ASP A 58 19.35 8.23 12.94
CA ASP A 58 19.90 7.56 11.76
C ASP A 58 20.33 8.61 10.72
N TYR A 59 21.57 8.52 10.25
CA TYR A 59 22.16 9.46 9.28
C TYR A 59 21.50 9.35 7.90
N ALA A 60 21.08 8.15 7.51
CA ALA A 60 20.34 7.88 6.29
C ALA A 60 19.59 6.54 6.40
N PHE A 61 18.39 6.48 5.81
CA PHE A 61 17.67 5.23 5.55
C PHE A 61 17.38 5.15 4.05
N GLU A 62 17.67 4.01 3.44
CA GLU A 62 17.25 3.72 2.06
C GLU A 62 16.11 2.71 2.12
N MET A 63 14.97 3.07 1.55
CA MET A 63 13.86 2.16 1.34
C MET A 63 13.80 1.80 -0.14
N ALA A 64 14.02 0.52 -0.45
CA ALA A 64 13.55 -0.05 -1.70
C ALA A 64 12.02 -0.03 -1.66
N ALA A 65 11.42 1.07 -2.12
CA ALA A 65 9.97 1.22 -2.10
C ALA A 65 9.34 0.38 -3.22
N SER A 66 8.18 -0.21 -2.92
CA SER A 66 7.34 -0.81 -3.95
C SER A 66 6.89 0.25 -4.96
N ASN A 67 6.61 -0.17 -6.19
CA ASN A 67 5.98 0.71 -7.18
C ASN A 67 4.55 1.03 -6.71
N ILE A 68 4.37 2.21 -6.13
CA ILE A 68 3.08 2.67 -5.62
C ILE A 68 2.45 3.58 -6.68
N ARG A 69 1.28 3.17 -7.18
CA ARG A 69 0.48 3.93 -8.15
C ARG A 69 -0.87 4.25 -7.53
N PHE A 70 -1.29 5.51 -7.63
CA PHE A 70 -2.58 5.98 -7.11
C PHE A 70 -3.26 6.86 -8.14
N GLY A 71 -4.59 6.75 -8.20
CA GLY A 71 -5.44 7.55 -9.06
C GLY A 71 -6.55 6.71 -9.71
N PRO A 72 -7.56 7.36 -10.30
CA PRO A 72 -8.59 6.64 -11.03
C PRO A 72 -8.01 5.80 -12.17
N GLY A 73 -8.40 4.53 -12.25
CA GLY A 73 -8.03 3.62 -13.35
C GLY A 73 -6.72 2.84 -13.17
N VAL A 74 -5.93 3.09 -12.12
CA VAL A 74 -4.65 2.38 -11.91
C VAL A 74 -4.81 0.87 -11.76
N THR A 75 -5.92 0.39 -11.17
CA THR A 75 -6.19 -1.05 -11.04
C THR A 75 -6.20 -1.78 -12.38
N SER A 76 -6.60 -1.10 -13.46
CA SER A 76 -6.66 -1.69 -14.81
C SER A 76 -5.29 -1.93 -15.43
N GLU A 77 -4.21 -1.48 -14.80
CA GLU A 77 -2.83 -1.65 -15.28
C GLU A 77 -2.20 -2.97 -14.82
N ILE A 78 -2.79 -3.64 -13.83
CA ILE A 78 -2.22 -4.83 -13.17
C ILE A 78 -1.86 -5.97 -14.13
N GLY A 79 -2.68 -6.20 -15.17
CA GLY A 79 -2.41 -7.22 -16.19
C GLY A 79 -1.19 -6.88 -17.05
N MET A 80 -0.94 -5.60 -17.31
CA MET A 80 0.28 -5.15 -17.99
C MET A 80 1.50 -5.41 -17.10
N ASP A 81 1.42 -5.07 -15.81
CA ASP A 81 2.51 -5.25 -14.86
C ASP A 81 2.88 -6.73 -14.70
N LEU A 82 1.90 -7.61 -14.53
CA LEU A 82 2.14 -9.05 -14.38
C LEU A 82 2.67 -9.70 -15.66
N ASN A 83 2.23 -9.22 -16.82
CA ASN A 83 2.80 -9.65 -18.10
C ASN A 83 4.27 -9.17 -18.24
N ASN A 84 4.58 -7.94 -17.82
CA ASN A 84 5.97 -7.42 -17.81
C ASN A 84 6.87 -8.20 -16.84
N LEU A 85 6.32 -8.65 -15.72
CA LEU A 85 6.97 -9.56 -14.77
C LEU A 85 7.10 -11.00 -15.28
N LYS A 86 6.49 -11.32 -16.44
CA LYS A 86 6.44 -12.66 -17.05
C LYS A 86 5.80 -13.72 -16.15
N ALA A 87 4.80 -13.31 -15.35
CA ALA A 87 4.03 -14.22 -14.52
C ALA A 87 3.27 -15.24 -15.40
N LYS A 88 3.36 -16.52 -15.06
CA LYS A 88 2.73 -17.62 -15.80
C LYS A 88 1.40 -18.03 -15.20
N LYS A 89 1.23 -17.91 -13.87
CA LYS A 89 0.00 -18.23 -13.16
C LYS A 89 -0.12 -17.37 -11.90
N VAL A 90 -1.12 -16.50 -11.92
CA VAL A 90 -1.40 -15.56 -10.83
C VAL A 90 -2.47 -16.14 -9.90
N ALA A 91 -2.24 -16.11 -8.59
CA ALA A 91 -3.30 -16.33 -7.62
C ALA A 91 -3.85 -14.98 -7.13
N VAL A 92 -5.14 -14.73 -7.41
CA VAL A 92 -5.86 -13.54 -6.98
C VAL A 92 -6.62 -13.85 -5.70
N TYR A 93 -6.34 -13.12 -4.63
CA TYR A 93 -6.97 -13.26 -3.33
C TYR A 93 -7.91 -12.10 -3.07
N THR A 94 -9.11 -12.39 -2.60
CA THR A 94 -10.13 -11.41 -2.24
C THR A 94 -11.09 -11.96 -1.20
N ASP A 95 -11.93 -11.10 -0.63
CA ASP A 95 -13.03 -11.52 0.24
C ASP A 95 -14.36 -11.59 -0.53
N SER A 96 -15.35 -12.25 0.07
CA SER A 96 -16.64 -12.49 -0.56
C SER A 96 -17.42 -11.22 -0.89
N THR A 97 -17.15 -10.11 -0.20
CA THR A 97 -17.79 -8.83 -0.45
C THR A 97 -17.16 -8.16 -1.66
N ILE A 98 -15.83 -8.03 -1.69
CA ILE A 98 -15.08 -7.42 -2.80
C ILE A 98 -15.21 -8.25 -4.08
N ALA A 99 -15.39 -9.57 -3.96
CA ALA A 99 -15.64 -10.45 -5.11
C ALA A 99 -16.85 -10.03 -5.95
N GLN A 100 -17.82 -9.34 -5.37
CA GLN A 100 -19.02 -8.86 -6.05
C GLN A 100 -18.91 -7.42 -6.55
N LEU A 101 -17.75 -6.77 -6.37
CA LEU A 101 -17.56 -5.35 -6.63
C LEU A 101 -16.62 -5.09 -7.81
N HIS A 102 -16.66 -3.85 -8.30
CA HIS A 102 -15.86 -3.41 -9.43
C HIS A 102 -14.33 -3.61 -9.27
N PRO A 103 -13.70 -3.49 -8.09
CA PRO A 103 -12.27 -3.68 -7.96
C PRO A 103 -11.77 -5.04 -8.46
N LEU A 104 -12.44 -6.15 -8.08
CA LEU A 104 -12.07 -7.48 -8.59
C LEU A 104 -12.31 -7.55 -10.09
N LYS A 105 -13.46 -7.04 -10.56
CA LYS A 105 -13.80 -7.04 -11.99
C LYS A 105 -12.72 -6.34 -12.82
N ALA A 106 -12.23 -5.18 -12.39
CA ALA A 106 -11.18 -4.45 -13.09
C ALA A 106 -9.86 -5.24 -13.15
N VAL A 107 -9.52 -5.97 -12.09
CA VAL A 107 -8.35 -6.87 -12.07
C VAL A 107 -8.52 -8.01 -13.07
N VAL A 108 -9.64 -8.72 -13.02
CA VAL A 108 -9.95 -9.85 -13.91
C VAL A 108 -9.94 -9.40 -15.38
N GLU A 109 -10.65 -8.32 -15.72
CA GLU A 109 -10.67 -7.76 -17.07
C GLU A 109 -9.26 -7.37 -17.54
N SER A 110 -8.42 -6.83 -16.65
CA SER A 110 -7.04 -6.50 -16.98
C SER A 110 -6.19 -7.75 -17.24
N LEU A 111 -6.31 -8.79 -16.42
CA LEU A 111 -5.60 -10.07 -16.60
C LEU A 111 -6.00 -10.75 -17.91
N GLU A 112 -7.31 -10.84 -18.20
CA GLU A 112 -7.84 -11.42 -19.43
C GLU A 112 -7.35 -10.66 -20.67
N LYS A 113 -7.42 -9.31 -20.65
CA LYS A 113 -6.94 -8.44 -21.73
C LYS A 113 -5.47 -8.70 -22.06
N HIS A 114 -4.64 -8.97 -21.06
CA HIS A 114 -3.21 -9.24 -21.21
C HIS A 114 -2.87 -10.73 -21.30
N LYS A 115 -3.87 -11.61 -21.37
CA LYS A 115 -3.72 -13.08 -21.48
C LYS A 115 -2.87 -13.68 -20.34
N VAL A 116 -2.99 -13.12 -19.14
CA VAL A 116 -2.35 -13.64 -17.94
C VAL A 116 -3.25 -14.72 -17.36
N ASN A 117 -2.72 -15.94 -17.17
CA ASN A 117 -3.46 -17.03 -16.56
C ASN A 117 -3.59 -16.80 -15.04
N TYR A 118 -4.77 -17.04 -14.48
CA TYR A 118 -5.03 -16.77 -13.08
C TYR A 118 -6.03 -17.75 -12.45
N VAL A 119 -5.99 -17.84 -11.13
CA VAL A 119 -6.98 -18.52 -10.28
C VAL A 119 -7.43 -17.55 -9.18
N VAL A 120 -8.66 -17.68 -8.71
CA VAL A 120 -9.23 -16.77 -7.70
C VAL A 120 -9.54 -17.53 -6.42
N TYR A 121 -9.10 -16.97 -5.29
CA TYR A 121 -9.49 -17.33 -3.94
C TYR A 121 -10.30 -16.18 -3.35
N ASP A 122 -11.60 -16.37 -3.18
CA ASP A 122 -12.57 -15.33 -2.78
C ASP A 122 -13.12 -15.52 -1.36
N THR A 123 -12.47 -16.36 -0.56
CA THR A 123 -12.93 -16.75 0.78
C THR A 123 -12.05 -16.16 1.89
N CYS A 124 -11.27 -15.11 1.61
CA CYS A 124 -10.55 -14.38 2.65
C CYS A 124 -11.53 -13.83 3.69
N ARG A 125 -11.20 -14.00 4.98
CA ARG A 125 -12.00 -13.51 6.10
C ARG A 125 -11.44 -12.21 6.65
N VAL A 126 -12.33 -11.38 7.19
CA VAL A 126 -11.98 -10.30 8.12
C VAL A 126 -11.55 -10.94 9.43
N GLU A 127 -10.48 -10.43 10.05
CA GLU A 127 -9.80 -11.04 11.20
C GLU A 127 -9.48 -12.53 10.95
N PRO A 128 -8.48 -12.82 10.08
CA PRO A 128 -8.19 -14.19 9.65
C PRO A 128 -7.88 -15.11 10.84
N THR A 129 -8.49 -16.29 10.84
CA THR A 129 -8.20 -17.37 11.79
C THR A 129 -7.11 -18.29 11.23
N ASP A 130 -6.46 -19.08 12.10
CA ASP A 130 -5.51 -20.12 11.71
C ASP A 130 -6.08 -21.05 10.62
N THR A 131 -7.33 -21.43 10.76
CA THR A 131 -8.03 -22.28 9.78
C THR A 131 -8.18 -21.59 8.42
N SER A 132 -8.51 -20.30 8.40
CA SER A 132 -8.65 -19.53 7.17
C SER A 132 -7.31 -19.29 6.48
N PHE A 133 -6.23 -19.08 7.24
CA PHE A 133 -4.88 -19.00 6.68
C PHE A 133 -4.46 -20.34 6.07
N LYS A 134 -4.65 -21.46 6.78
CA LYS A 134 -4.33 -22.80 6.24
C LYS A 134 -5.06 -23.07 4.93
N GLN A 135 -6.35 -22.74 4.84
CA GLN A 135 -7.12 -22.87 3.60
C GLN A 135 -6.55 -22.02 2.45
N ALA A 136 -6.18 -20.77 2.73
CA ALA A 136 -5.55 -19.88 1.76
C ALA A 136 -4.18 -20.39 1.29
N ILE A 137 -3.38 -20.97 2.21
CA ILE A 137 -2.07 -21.57 1.94
C ILE A 137 -2.24 -22.84 1.09
N ASP A 138 -3.18 -23.72 1.46
CA ASP A 138 -3.45 -24.95 0.72
C ASP A 138 -3.93 -24.66 -0.69
N PHE A 139 -4.72 -23.59 -0.88
CA PHE A 139 -5.09 -23.11 -2.20
C PHE A 139 -3.86 -22.71 -3.03
N ALA A 140 -2.94 -21.91 -2.46
CA ALA A 140 -1.70 -21.53 -3.14
C ALA A 140 -0.88 -22.77 -3.52
N ARG A 141 -0.63 -23.67 -2.57
CA ARG A 141 0.16 -24.90 -2.78
C ARG A 141 -0.45 -25.80 -3.87
N LYS A 142 -1.78 -25.95 -3.86
CA LYS A 142 -2.51 -26.76 -4.85
C LYS A 142 -2.37 -26.17 -6.25
N HIS A 143 -2.45 -24.85 -6.37
CA HIS A 143 -2.47 -24.19 -7.67
C HIS A 143 -1.07 -23.84 -8.18
N ASP A 144 -0.04 -23.81 -7.33
CA ASP A 144 1.35 -23.49 -7.66
C ASP A 144 1.46 -22.21 -8.52
N PRO A 145 1.04 -21.05 -7.99
CA PRO A 145 1.17 -19.76 -8.66
C PRO A 145 2.60 -19.22 -8.54
N ASP A 146 3.04 -18.45 -9.55
CA ASP A 146 4.33 -17.75 -9.54
C ASP A 146 4.19 -16.25 -9.24
N ALA A 147 2.95 -15.76 -9.06
CA ALA A 147 2.64 -14.40 -8.63
C ALA A 147 1.34 -14.35 -7.84
N PHE A 148 1.23 -13.36 -6.94
CA PHE A 148 0.08 -13.16 -6.07
C PHE A 148 -0.48 -11.75 -6.24
N VAL A 149 -1.80 -11.62 -6.22
CA VAL A 149 -2.51 -10.33 -6.25
C VAL A 149 -3.54 -10.31 -5.14
N ALA A 150 -3.43 -9.35 -4.22
CA ALA A 150 -4.43 -9.10 -3.19
C ALA A 150 -5.40 -8.00 -3.65
N VAL A 151 -6.71 -8.28 -3.61
CA VAL A 151 -7.77 -7.30 -3.92
C VAL A 151 -8.69 -7.18 -2.71
N GLY A 152 -8.43 -6.21 -1.84
CA GLY A 152 -9.22 -5.98 -0.63
C GLY A 152 -8.48 -5.15 0.41
N GLY A 153 -8.96 -5.21 1.65
CA GLY A 153 -8.34 -4.53 2.80
C GLY A 153 -7.18 -5.30 3.43
N GLY A 154 -6.79 -4.89 4.64
CA GLY A 154 -5.67 -5.48 5.39
C GLY A 154 -5.76 -6.99 5.56
N SER A 155 -6.95 -7.52 5.90
CA SER A 155 -7.13 -8.97 6.10
C SER A 155 -6.87 -9.78 4.82
N VAL A 156 -7.28 -9.28 3.65
CA VAL A 156 -6.98 -9.92 2.35
C VAL A 156 -5.49 -9.85 2.06
N ILE A 157 -4.88 -8.68 2.27
CA ILE A 157 -3.45 -8.46 2.04
C ILE A 157 -2.61 -9.40 2.92
N ASP A 158 -2.93 -9.50 4.21
CA ASP A 158 -2.18 -10.34 5.15
C ASP A 158 -2.40 -11.84 4.89
N THR A 159 -3.62 -12.24 4.53
CA THR A 159 -3.92 -13.60 4.04
C THR A 159 -3.07 -13.95 2.81
N THR A 160 -2.95 -13.00 1.88
CA THR A 160 -2.15 -13.19 0.65
C THR A 160 -0.65 -13.30 0.95
N LYS A 161 -0.13 -12.49 1.89
CA LYS A 161 1.28 -12.59 2.33
C LYS A 161 1.57 -13.95 2.93
N ALA A 162 0.72 -14.44 3.84
CA ALA A 162 0.88 -15.76 4.44
C ALA A 162 0.84 -16.86 3.37
N ALA A 163 -0.14 -16.81 2.46
CA ALA A 163 -0.24 -17.78 1.36
C ALA A 163 1.02 -17.77 0.47
N SER A 164 1.52 -16.58 0.12
CA SER A 164 2.76 -16.45 -0.67
C SER A 164 3.98 -17.00 0.07
N LEU A 165 4.12 -16.72 1.36
CA LEU A 165 5.25 -17.15 2.18
C LEU A 165 5.30 -18.68 2.30
N TYR A 166 4.18 -19.30 2.71
CA TYR A 166 4.10 -20.76 2.89
C TYR A 166 4.05 -21.55 1.58
N SER A 167 3.69 -20.91 0.46
CA SER A 167 3.83 -21.50 -0.87
C SER A 167 5.31 -21.57 -1.30
N ALA A 168 6.12 -20.58 -0.92
CA ALA A 168 7.56 -20.57 -1.20
C ALA A 168 8.36 -21.47 -0.24
N HIS A 169 7.78 -21.83 0.92
CA HIS A 169 8.37 -22.70 1.93
C HIS A 169 7.45 -23.91 2.23
N PRO A 170 7.37 -24.91 1.33
CA PRO A 170 6.45 -26.03 1.48
C PRO A 170 6.73 -26.89 2.72
N GLU A 171 7.99 -26.96 3.15
CA GLU A 171 8.45 -27.74 4.29
C GLU A 171 8.24 -27.05 5.65
N ALA A 172 7.84 -25.76 5.65
CA ALA A 172 7.63 -25.01 6.88
C ALA A 172 6.31 -25.41 7.56
N ASP A 173 6.36 -25.55 8.88
CA ASP A 173 5.20 -25.75 9.74
C ASP A 173 4.43 -24.43 9.89
N PHE A 174 3.11 -24.51 10.08
CA PHE A 174 2.20 -23.36 10.03
C PHE A 174 2.50 -22.20 11.02
N LEU A 175 3.35 -22.40 12.01
CA LEU A 175 3.72 -21.38 13.02
C LEU A 175 5.21 -21.05 13.00
N ASP A 176 5.91 -21.36 11.90
CA ASP A 176 7.34 -21.06 11.75
C ASP A 176 7.62 -19.57 11.53
N PHE A 177 6.59 -18.77 11.20
CA PHE A 177 6.67 -17.33 10.90
C PHE A 177 5.71 -16.50 11.73
#